data_AF-A0A7C0W7N0-F1
#
_entry.id   AF-A0A7C0W7N0-F1
#
_cell.length_a   1.000
_cell.length_b   1.000
_cell.length_c   1.000
_cell.angle_alpha   90.00
_cell.angle_beta   90.00
_cell.angle_gamma   90.00
#
_symmetry.space_group_name_H-M   'P 1'
#
loop_
_entity.id
_entity.type
_entity.pdbx_description
1 polymer ?
#
loop_
_entity_poly.entity_id
_entity_poly.type
_entity_poly.pdbx_seq_one_letter_code
_entity_poly.pdbx_strand_id
1 'polypeptide(L)'
;MFAVSPEKEKALKAKLSSLGIYEKDIRESFIRSRGRGGQNVNKTSTCVYLKHRPTGIEVKCRKTRSQGLNRYHARLLLYTKIERLIKGKKSEEEQRLAKLRRQKRKRSKRAKEKMLAEKKLHSKKKKERSLKVSAEE
;
A
#
# COMPACT_ATOMS: atom_id res chain seq x y z
N MET A 1 -22.38 16.03 -3.46
CA MET A 1 -21.40 15.88 -4.56
C MET A 1 -20.01 15.76 -3.95
N PHE A 2 -19.32 14.62 -4.08
CA PHE A 2 -17.96 14.46 -3.53
C PHE A 2 -16.92 14.92 -4.57
N ALA A 3 -16.78 16.24 -4.71
CA ALA A 3 -15.74 16.86 -5.53
C ALA A 3 -14.49 17.15 -4.69
N VAL A 4 -13.33 17.20 -5.33
CA VAL A 4 -12.10 17.68 -4.70
C VAL A 4 -12.21 19.21 -4.57
N SER A 5 -11.72 19.78 -3.46
CA SER A 5 -11.66 21.24 -3.32
C SER A 5 -10.79 21.84 -4.45
N PRO A 6 -11.20 22.96 -5.08
CA PRO A 6 -10.43 23.63 -6.14
C PRO A 6 -8.99 23.94 -5.73
N GLU A 7 -8.76 24.28 -4.46
CA GLU A 7 -7.43 24.55 -3.92
C GLU A 7 -6.50 23.34 -4.04
N LYS A 8 -7.02 22.14 -3.75
CA LYS A 8 -6.26 20.89 -3.84
C LYS A 8 -5.94 20.53 -5.28
N GLU A 9 -6.84 20.81 -6.21
CA GLU A 9 -6.58 20.61 -7.64
C GLU A 9 -5.51 21.56 -8.16
N LYS A 10 -5.58 22.85 -7.79
CA LYS A 10 -4.57 23.85 -8.14
C LYS A 10 -3.20 23.48 -7.59
N ALA A 11 -3.13 23.07 -6.32
CA ALA A 11 -1.89 22.63 -5.68
C ALA A 11 -1.29 21.39 -6.37
N LEU A 12 -2.13 20.42 -6.77
CA LEU A 12 -1.67 19.23 -7.48
C LEU A 12 -1.14 19.59 -8.88
N LYS A 13 -1.82 20.50 -9.60
CA LYS A 13 -1.37 20.97 -10.91
C LYS A 13 -0.01 21.67 -10.83
N ALA A 14 0.18 22.53 -9.83
CA ALA A 14 1.46 23.19 -9.59
C ALA A 14 2.59 22.17 -9.33
N LYS A 15 2.33 21.13 -8.52
CA LYS A 15 3.29 20.04 -8.27
C LYS A 15 3.65 19.26 -9.52
N LEU A 16 2.67 18.93 -10.37
CA LEU A 16 2.92 18.24 -11.64
C LEU A 16 3.77 19.11 -12.57
N SER A 17 3.44 20.40 -12.69
CA SER A 17 4.20 21.34 -13.51
C SER A 17 5.64 21.49 -13.03
N SER A 18 5.88 21.49 -11.71
CA SER A 18 7.23 21.55 -11.13
C SER A 18 8.11 20.37 -11.52
N LEU A 19 7.53 19.22 -11.91
CA LEU A 19 8.26 18.04 -12.38
C LEU A 19 8.24 17.90 -13.91
N GLY A 20 7.78 18.93 -14.64
CA GLY A 20 7.64 18.88 -16.10
C GLY A 20 6.55 17.94 -16.60
N ILE A 21 5.59 17.56 -15.75
CA ILE A 21 4.49 16.67 -16.12
C ILE A 21 3.32 17.54 -16.58
N TYR A 22 3.07 17.55 -17.89
CA TYR A 22 1.95 18.29 -18.47
C TYR A 22 0.76 17.37 -18.77
N GLU A 23 -0.45 17.94 -18.76
CA GLU A 23 -1.68 17.19 -19.07
C GLU A 23 -1.67 16.60 -20.49
N LYS A 24 -1.02 17.26 -21.46
CA LYS A 24 -0.86 16.80 -22.85
C LYS A 24 -0.10 15.47 -22.98
N ASP A 25 0.76 15.17 -22.01
CA ASP A 25 1.63 13.99 -22.03
C ASP A 25 1.02 12.79 -21.30
N ILE A 26 -0.17 12.97 -20.72
CA ILE A 26 -0.89 11.95 -19.97
C ILE A 26 -2.05 11.44 -20.84
N ARG A 27 -2.02 10.14 -21.14
CA ARG A 27 -3.20 9.45 -21.67
C ARG A 27 -4.05 8.97 -20.50
N GLU A 28 -5.28 9.46 -20.45
CA GLU A 28 -6.29 9.07 -19.47
C GLU A 28 -7.31 8.11 -20.10
N SER A 29 -7.66 7.04 -19.37
CA SER A 29 -8.69 6.09 -19.79
C SER A 29 -9.46 5.57 -18.57
N PHE A 30 -10.74 5.29 -18.74
CA PHE A 30 -11.58 4.72 -17.69
C PHE A 30 -11.78 3.23 -17.94
N ILE A 31 -11.48 2.43 -16.93
CA ILE A 31 -11.58 0.98 -17.00
C ILE A 31 -12.53 0.47 -15.92
N ARG A 32 -13.09 -0.71 -16.16
CA ARG A 32 -13.86 -1.44 -15.14
C ARG A 32 -12.90 -2.03 -14.12
N SER A 33 -13.27 -1.94 -12.85
CA SER A 33 -12.48 -2.54 -11.76
C SER A 33 -12.63 -4.06 -11.79
N ARG A 34 -11.52 -4.80 -11.59
CA ARG A 34 -11.55 -6.27 -11.45
C ARG A 34 -11.62 -6.71 -9.98
N GLY A 35 -12.41 -7.73 -9.66
CA GLY A 35 -12.44 -8.38 -8.34
C GLY A 35 -13.85 -8.69 -7.85
N ARG A 36 -13.94 -9.37 -6.69
CA ARG A 36 -15.22 -9.60 -6.02
C ARG A 36 -15.80 -8.24 -5.59
N GLY A 37 -16.94 -7.88 -6.15
CA GLY A 37 -17.62 -6.61 -5.90
C GLY A 37 -19.10 -6.69 -6.28
N GLY A 38 -19.86 -5.67 -5.89
CA GLY A 38 -21.28 -5.57 -6.23
C GLY A 38 -21.52 -5.02 -7.64
N GLN A 39 -22.79 -4.71 -7.93
CA GLN A 39 -23.24 -4.19 -9.22
C GLN A 39 -22.43 -2.98 -9.72
N ASN A 40 -22.07 -2.05 -8.83
CA ASN A 40 -21.29 -0.86 -9.19
C ASN A 40 -19.86 -1.17 -9.65
N VAL A 41 -19.18 -2.14 -9.03
CA VAL A 41 -17.82 -2.53 -9.43
C VAL A 41 -17.86 -3.21 -10.79
N ASN A 42 -18.90 -4.02 -11.01
CA ASN A 42 -19.07 -4.74 -12.25
C ASN A 42 -19.49 -3.80 -13.38
N LYS A 43 -20.54 -2.99 -13.23
CA LYS A 43 -21.12 -2.23 -14.36
C LYS A 43 -20.44 -0.89 -14.63
N THR A 44 -19.87 -0.23 -13.61
CA THR A 44 -19.41 1.16 -13.76
C THR A 44 -17.89 1.25 -13.94
N SER A 45 -17.44 1.95 -14.99
CA SER A 45 -16.03 2.22 -15.29
C SER A 45 -15.43 3.32 -14.40
N THR A 46 -15.39 3.06 -13.08
CA THR A 46 -14.91 4.02 -12.07
C THR A 46 -13.40 4.08 -11.91
N CYS A 47 -12.67 3.07 -12.38
CA CYS A 47 -11.21 3.00 -12.22
C CYS A 47 -10.54 3.87 -13.29
N VAL A 48 -9.63 4.73 -12.84
CA VAL A 48 -8.87 5.62 -13.73
C VAL A 48 -7.52 4.99 -14.02
N TYR A 49 -7.20 4.85 -15.30
CA TYR A 49 -5.90 4.48 -15.81
C TYR A 49 -5.23 5.72 -16.41
N LEU A 50 -4.00 5.99 -15.96
CA LEU A 50 -3.15 7.05 -16.50
C LEU A 50 -1.86 6.43 -17.03
N LYS A 51 -1.46 6.84 -18.23
CA LYS A 51 -0.16 6.52 -18.82
C LYS A 51 0.55 7.81 -19.18
N HIS A 52 1.72 8.04 -18.59
CA HIS A 52 2.58 9.14 -18.99
C HIS A 52 3.47 8.70 -20.14
N ARG A 53 3.32 9.34 -21.31
CA ARG A 53 4.02 8.96 -22.55
C ARG A 53 5.54 9.06 -22.44
N PRO A 54 6.15 10.16 -21.98
CA PRO A 54 7.61 10.32 -22.01
C PRO A 54 8.33 9.39 -21.01
N THR A 55 7.78 9.17 -19.82
CA THR A 55 8.42 8.27 -18.83
C THR A 55 7.99 6.81 -18.96
N GLY A 56 6.96 6.51 -19.76
CA GLY A 56 6.37 5.18 -19.89
C GLY A 56 5.65 4.67 -18.62
N ILE A 57 5.49 5.50 -17.58
CA ILE A 57 4.91 5.06 -16.30
C ILE A 57 3.40 4.94 -16.41
N GLU A 58 2.89 3.83 -15.90
CA GLU A 58 1.48 3.51 -15.87
C GLU A 58 0.95 3.44 -14.43
N VAL A 59 -0.24 3.97 -14.22
CA VAL A 59 -0.93 4.00 -12.92
C VAL A 59 -2.39 3.64 -13.10
N LYS A 60 -2.90 2.78 -12.21
CA LYS A 60 -4.33 2.44 -12.07
C LYS A 60 -4.80 2.84 -10.68
N CYS A 61 -5.93 3.54 -10.57
CA CYS A 61 -6.49 3.94 -9.28
C CYS A 61 -7.98 3.60 -9.19
N ARG A 62 -8.34 2.85 -8.13
CA ARG A 62 -9.72 2.41 -7.83
C ARG A 62 -10.07 2.56 -6.33
N LYS A 63 -9.76 3.72 -5.74
CA LYS A 63 -9.91 3.93 -4.28
C LYS A 63 -11.34 4.20 -3.86
N THR A 64 -12.10 4.90 -4.69
CA THR A 64 -13.44 5.37 -4.36
C THR A 64 -14.44 4.97 -5.44
N ARG A 65 -15.73 5.09 -5.13
CA ARG A 65 -16.82 4.91 -6.09
C ARG A 65 -16.95 6.07 -7.10
N SER A 66 -16.23 7.18 -6.90
CA SER A 66 -16.30 8.37 -7.74
C SER A 66 -15.11 8.45 -8.69
N GLN A 67 -15.40 8.63 -9.98
CA GLN A 67 -14.38 8.77 -11.02
C GLN A 67 -13.51 10.03 -10.84
N GLY A 68 -14.10 11.17 -10.42
CA GLY A 68 -13.36 12.42 -10.21
C GLY A 68 -12.35 12.32 -9.07
N LEU A 69 -12.75 11.73 -7.94
CA LEU A 69 -11.82 11.44 -6.84
C LEU A 69 -10.72 10.47 -7.26
N ASN A 70 -11.06 9.45 -8.05
CA ASN A 70 -10.07 8.51 -8.57
C ASN A 70 -9.11 9.18 -9.56
N ARG A 71 -9.54 10.17 -10.35
CA ARG A 71 -8.66 10.96 -11.23
C ARG A 71 -7.65 11.75 -10.42
N TYR A 72 -8.09 12.46 -9.39
CA TYR A 72 -7.20 13.19 -8.48
C TYR A 72 -6.17 12.25 -7.83
N HIS A 73 -6.62 11.12 -7.30
CA HIS A 73 -5.71 10.14 -6.70
C HIS A 73 -4.77 9.48 -7.71
N ALA A 74 -5.21 9.24 -8.95
CA ALA A 74 -4.36 8.70 -10.00
C ALA A 74 -3.24 9.69 -10.37
N ARG A 75 -3.55 10.98 -10.50
CA ARG A 75 -2.57 12.03 -10.76
C ARG A 75 -1.57 12.18 -9.61
N LEU A 76 -2.04 12.15 -8.36
CA LEU A 76 -1.17 12.16 -7.18
C LEU A 76 -0.22 10.95 -7.16
N LEU A 77 -0.73 9.76 -7.47
CA LEU A 77 0.10 8.55 -7.57
C LEU A 77 1.12 8.63 -8.70
N LEU A 78 0.75 9.21 -9.85
CA LEU A 78 1.65 9.42 -10.98
C LEU A 78 2.78 10.37 -10.59
N TYR A 79 2.45 11.51 -9.97
CA TYR A 79 3.42 12.46 -9.40
C TYR A 79 4.41 11.74 -8.48
N THR A 80 3.92 11.01 -7.48
CA THR A 80 4.80 10.33 -6.51
C THR A 80 5.71 9.29 -7.17
N LYS A 81 5.23 8.57 -8.19
CA LYS A 81 6.06 7.60 -8.93
C LYS A 81 7.18 8.29 -9.72
N ILE A 82 6.86 9.37 -10.42
CA ILE A 82 7.83 10.14 -11.22
C ILE A 82 8.84 10.83 -10.31
N GLU A 83 8.35 11.50 -9.26
CA GLU A 83 9.18 12.13 -8.23
C GLU A 83 10.19 11.14 -7.65
N ARG A 84 9.74 9.93 -7.34
CA ARG A 84 10.60 8.87 -6.80
C ARG A 84 11.58 8.31 -7.82
N LEU A 85 11.25 8.34 -9.11
CA LEU A 85 12.22 7.98 -10.15
C LEU A 85 13.31 9.05 -10.27
N ILE A 86 12.92 10.32 -10.28
CA ILE A 86 13.85 11.46 -10.39
C ILE A 86 14.75 11.53 -9.14
N LYS A 87 14.17 11.40 -7.94
CA LYS A 87 14.90 11.45 -6.66
C LYS A 87 15.67 10.15 -6.35
N GLY A 88 15.52 9.09 -7.16
CA GLY A 88 16.20 7.81 -6.98
C GLY A 88 15.62 6.89 -5.89
N LYS A 89 16.23 5.70 -5.73
CA LYS A 89 15.82 4.67 -4.77
C LYS A 89 15.78 5.25 -3.36
N LYS A 90 14.57 5.48 -2.84
CA LYS A 90 14.23 5.76 -1.42
C LYS A 90 15.37 6.49 -0.69
N SER A 91 15.24 7.82 -0.51
CA SER A 91 16.03 8.56 0.49
C SER A 91 16.28 7.64 1.69
N GLU A 92 17.52 7.56 2.18
CA GLU A 92 17.89 6.69 3.29
C GLU A 92 16.88 6.78 4.44
N GLU A 93 16.26 7.95 4.62
CA GLU A 93 15.15 8.19 5.53
C GLU A 93 13.96 7.25 5.32
N GLU A 94 13.49 7.05 4.09
CA GLU A 94 12.34 6.18 3.80
C GLU A 94 12.67 4.70 4.02
N GLN A 95 13.93 4.32 3.80
CA GLN A 95 14.45 3.00 4.14
C GLN A 95 14.57 2.82 5.66
N ARG A 96 15.09 3.83 6.36
CA ARG A 96 15.19 3.89 7.82
C ARG A 96 13.81 3.82 8.47
N LEU A 97 12.82 4.56 7.95
CA LEU A 97 11.45 4.56 8.43
C LEU A 97 10.77 3.21 8.20
N ALA A 98 11.01 2.57 7.05
CA ALA A 98 10.52 1.22 6.76
C ALA A 98 11.16 0.17 7.69
N LYS A 99 12.47 0.28 7.97
CA LYS A 99 13.19 -0.56 8.93
C LYS A 99 12.61 -0.38 10.34
N LEU A 100 12.39 0.86 10.77
CA LEU A 100 11.79 1.20 12.06
C LEU A 100 10.37 0.62 12.18
N ARG A 101 9.54 0.76 11.14
CA ARG A 101 8.19 0.16 11.08
C ARG A 101 8.25 -1.37 11.17
N ARG A 102 9.23 -2.01 10.52
CA ARG A 102 9.44 -3.46 10.59
C ARG A 102 9.87 -3.92 11.99
N GLN A 103 10.76 -3.17 12.64
CA GLN A 103 11.19 -3.44 14.02
C GLN A 103 10.05 -3.27 15.03
N LYS A 104 9.26 -2.20 14.90
CA LYS A 104 8.12 -1.91 15.78
C LYS A 104 6.87 -2.74 15.48
N ARG A 105 6.89 -3.60 14.45
CA ARG A 105 5.73 -4.41 14.05
C ARG A 105 5.47 -5.49 15.10
N LYS A 106 4.31 -5.38 15.78
CA LYS A 106 3.85 -6.41 16.73
C LYS A 106 3.67 -7.75 16.01
N ARG A 107 4.09 -8.85 16.66
CA ARG A 107 3.80 -10.22 16.20
C ARG A 107 2.28 -10.42 16.11
N SER A 108 1.83 -11.17 15.08
CA SER A 108 0.41 -11.51 14.94
C SER A 108 -0.07 -12.34 16.14
N LYS A 109 -1.36 -12.24 16.46
CA LYS A 109 -1.98 -13.00 17.56
C LYS A 109 -1.68 -14.49 17.45
N ARG A 110 -1.90 -15.07 16.27
CA ARG A 110 -1.59 -16.48 15.94
C ARG A 110 -0.12 -16.86 16.19
N ALA A 111 0.83 -15.98 15.83
CA ALA A 111 2.25 -16.24 16.05
C ALA A 111 2.63 -16.19 17.54
N LYS A 112 1.98 -15.33 18.33
CA LYS A 112 2.16 -15.30 19.79
C LYS A 112 1.60 -16.54 20.46
N GLU A 113 0.40 -16.96 20.08
CA GLU A 113 -0.26 -18.16 20.63
C GLU A 113 0.54 -19.43 20.36
N LYS A 114 1.03 -19.61 19.13
CA LYS A 114 1.87 -20.76 18.76
C LYS A 114 3.13 -20.83 19.64
N MET A 115 3.83 -19.71 19.80
CA MET A 115 5.02 -19.63 20.65
C MET A 115 4.72 -19.98 22.11
N LEU A 116 3.59 -19.50 22.65
CA LEU A 116 3.20 -19.77 24.03
C LEU A 116 2.88 -21.26 24.22
N ALA A 117 2.22 -21.88 23.24
CA ALA A 117 1.93 -23.31 23.25
C ALA A 117 3.22 -24.15 23.21
N GLU A 118 4.17 -23.81 22.34
CA GLU A 118 5.49 -24.47 22.26
C GLU A 118 6.25 -24.36 23.58
N LYS A 119 6.26 -23.18 24.22
CA LYS A 119 6.88 -22.98 25.54
C LYS A 119 6.24 -23.86 26.62
N LYS A 120 4.90 -23.94 26.66
CA LYS A 120 4.17 -24.80 27.61
C LYS A 120 4.52 -26.27 27.40
N LEU A 121 4.57 -26.71 26.15
CA LEU A 121 4.89 -28.10 25.79
C LEU A 121 6.33 -28.47 26.18
N HIS A 122 7.28 -27.55 25.99
CA HIS A 122 8.66 -27.75 26.42
C HIS A 122 8.80 -27.81 27.95
N SER A 123 8.08 -26.96 28.67
CA SER A 123 8.04 -26.99 30.15
C SER A 123 7.48 -28.31 30.69
N LYS A 124 6.38 -28.81 30.11
CA LYS A 124 5.83 -30.13 30.46
C LYS A 124 6.83 -31.26 30.26
N LYS A 125 7.48 -31.31 29.08
CA LYS A 125 8.52 -32.31 28.78
C LYS A 125 9.68 -32.27 29.79
N LYS A 126 10.11 -31.07 30.22
CA LYS A 126 11.17 -30.94 31.23
C LYS A 126 10.73 -31.47 32.60
N LYS A 127 9.50 -31.19 33.02
CA LYS A 127 8.93 -31.72 34.28
C LYS A 127 8.80 -33.24 34.25
N GLU A 128 8.32 -33.80 33.15
CA GLU A 128 8.20 -35.25 32.98
C GLU A 128 9.56 -35.94 33.07
N ARG A 129 10.61 -35.34 32.49
CA ARG A 129 11.98 -35.86 32.62
C ARG A 129 12.51 -35.79 34.05
N SER A 130 12.31 -34.68 34.77
CA SER A 130 12.76 -34.57 36.15
C SER A 130 12.03 -35.54 37.08
N LEU A 131 10.71 -35.70 36.88
CA LEU A 131 9.90 -36.66 37.64
C LEU A 131 10.33 -38.11 37.40
N LYS A 132 10.77 -38.43 36.18
CA LYS A 132 11.25 -39.77 35.85
C LYS A 132 12.59 -40.08 36.51
N VAL A 133 13.52 -39.11 36.54
CA VAL A 133 14.81 -39.26 37.23
C VAL A 133 14.62 -39.48 38.72
N SER A 134 13.72 -38.73 39.37
CA SER A 134 13.43 -38.89 40.81
C SER A 134 12.63 -40.15 41.17
N ALA A 135 12.10 -40.88 40.18
CA ALA A 135 11.36 -42.12 40.40
C ALA A 135 12.24 -43.38 40.20
N GLU A 136 13.45 -43.19 39.68
CA GLU A 136 14.46 -44.24 39.46
C GLU A 136 15.57 -44.20 40.54
N GLU A 137 15.55 -43.19 41.43
CA GLU A 137 16.34 -43.08 42.68
C GLU A 137 15.57 -43.65 43.88
#